data_AF-A0A8D5UHH7-F1
#
_entry.id   AF-A0A8D5UHH7-F1
#
_cell.length_a   1.000
_cell.length_b   1.000
_cell.length_c   1.000
_cell.angle_alpha   90.00
_cell.angle_beta   90.00
_cell.angle_gamma   90.00
#
_symmetry.space_group_name_H-M   'P 1'
#
loop_
_entity.id
_entity.type
_entity.pdbx_description
1 polymer ?
#
loop_
_entity_poly.entity_id
_entity_poly.type
_entity_poly.pdbx_seq_one_letter_code
_entity_poly.pdbx_strand_id
1 'polypeptide(L)'
;MLGNGLAINVNSPNRAAAEALVDFLTSREAQCEIKRQSCTIPARKEVAEDRTLWRSDVHPEHYHVFVDVLPYARSIRDLGVTEEQFSFLENELHLMWARVESPDVACRRIAEEWRRRSALPTT
;
A
#
# COMPACT_ATOMS: atom_id res chain seq x y z
N MET A 1 3.13 1.60 -2.17
CA MET A 1 2.44 0.29 -2.11
C MET A 1 1.12 0.51 -1.40
N LEU A 2 0.01 0.16 -2.05
CA LEU A 2 -1.28 0.03 -1.36
C LEU A 2 -1.18 -1.23 -0.50
N GLY A 3 -0.85 -1.07 0.77
CA GLY A 3 -0.95 -2.17 1.73
C GLY A 3 -2.42 -2.47 1.99
N ASN A 4 -2.82 -3.72 1.81
CA ASN A 4 -4.16 -4.15 2.21
C ASN A 4 -4.17 -4.39 3.72
N GLY A 5 -5.17 -3.85 4.41
CA GLY A 5 -5.35 -4.00 5.85
C GLY A 5 -6.72 -4.56 6.20
N LEU A 6 -6.81 -5.23 7.34
CA LEU A 6 -8.07 -5.64 7.95
C LEU A 6 -8.38 -4.73 9.12
N ALA A 7 -9.61 -4.24 9.20
CA ALA A 7 -10.08 -3.40 10.30
C ALA A 7 -11.48 -3.83 10.73
N ILE A 8 -11.77 -3.69 12.01
CA ILE A 8 -13.08 -3.99 12.58
C ILE A 8 -13.79 -2.66 12.86
N ASN A 9 -15.03 -2.54 12.39
CA ASN A 9 -15.84 -1.38 12.69
C ASN A 9 -16.12 -1.29 14.21
N VAL A 10 -15.84 -0.14 14.81
CA VAL A 10 -16.03 0.11 16.25
C VAL A 10 -17.47 -0.11 16.71
N ASN A 11 -18.44 0.10 15.81
CA ASN A 11 -19.87 -0.06 16.07
C ASN A 11 -20.42 -1.43 15.61
N SER A 12 -19.54 -2.40 15.32
CA SER A 12 -19.98 -3.72 14.87
C SER A 12 -20.80 -4.43 15.95
N PRO A 13 -22.04 -4.88 15.66
CA PRO A 13 -22.83 -5.65 16.62
C PRO A 13 -22.28 -7.06 16.84
N ASN A 14 -21.40 -7.55 15.96
CA ASN A 14 -20.84 -8.91 15.98
C ASN A 14 -19.32 -8.88 16.15
N ARG A 15 -18.82 -8.10 17.12
CA ARG A 15 -17.39 -7.85 17.29
C ARG A 15 -16.54 -9.12 17.46
N ALA A 16 -16.96 -10.04 18.32
CA ALA A 16 -16.23 -11.29 18.56
C ALA A 16 -16.07 -12.15 17.30
N ALA A 17 -17.11 -12.23 16.45
CA ALA A 17 -17.04 -12.96 15.19
C ALA A 17 -16.11 -12.27 14.18
N ALA A 18 -16.12 -10.94 14.14
CA ALA A 18 -15.19 -10.17 13.32
C ALA A 18 -13.73 -10.35 13.78
N GLU A 19 -13.47 -10.38 15.09
CA GLU A 19 -12.15 -10.65 15.65
C GLU A 19 -11.68 -12.05 15.26
N ALA A 20 -12.51 -13.09 15.42
CA ALA A 20 -12.18 -14.45 15.00
C ALA A 20 -11.88 -14.57 13.50
N LEU A 21 -12.59 -13.82 12.65
CA LEU A 21 -12.32 -13.77 11.22
C LEU A 21 -10.97 -13.11 10.93
N VAL A 22 -10.64 -12.01 11.59
CA VAL A 22 -9.33 -11.35 11.45
C VAL A 22 -8.21 -12.28 11.91
N ASP A 23 -8.39 -12.97 13.03
CA ASP A 23 -7.43 -13.96 13.54
C ASP A 23 -7.20 -15.08 12.53
N PHE A 24 -8.27 -15.60 11.93
CA PHE A 24 -8.16 -16.63 10.89
C PHE A 24 -7.47 -16.10 9.62
N LEU A 25 -7.89 -14.96 9.09
CA LEU A 25 -7.31 -14.40 7.85
C LEU A 25 -5.84 -14.02 8.01
N THR A 26 -5.42 -13.66 9.23
CA THR A 26 -4.01 -13.39 9.57
C THR A 26 -3.25 -14.63 10.03
N SER A 27 -3.87 -15.81 10.07
CA SER A 27 -3.21 -17.07 10.37
C SER A 27 -2.24 -17.49 9.27
N ARG A 28 -1.28 -18.38 9.60
CA ARG A 28 -0.35 -18.94 8.61
C ARG A 28 -1.09 -19.68 7.50
N GLU A 29 -2.11 -20.47 7.86
CA GLU A 29 -2.89 -21.26 6.93
C GLU A 29 -3.58 -20.38 5.88
N ALA A 30 -4.34 -19.38 6.32
CA ALA A 30 -5.03 -18.47 5.42
C ALA A 30 -4.05 -17.66 4.55
N GLN A 31 -2.94 -17.18 5.11
CA GLN A 31 -1.92 -16.44 4.36
C GLN A 31 -1.23 -17.31 3.29
N CYS A 32 -1.00 -18.61 3.57
CA CYS A 32 -0.50 -19.56 2.57
C CYS A 32 -1.49 -19.73 1.41
N GLU A 33 -2.78 -19.88 1.72
CA GLU A 33 -3.82 -19.98 0.69
C GLU A 33 -3.96 -18.69 -0.12
N ILE A 34 -3.92 -17.52 0.53
CA ILE A 34 -3.91 -16.23 -0.17
C ILE A 34 -2.74 -16.14 -1.15
N LYS A 35 -1.53 -16.55 -0.76
CA LYS A 35 -0.37 -16.59 -1.67
C LYS A 35 -0.60 -17.55 -2.84
N ARG A 36 -1.09 -18.77 -2.57
CA ARG A 36 -1.30 -19.78 -3.62
C ARG A 36 -2.37 -19.40 -4.65
N GLN A 37 -3.28 -18.50 -4.27
CA GLN A 37 -4.47 -18.14 -5.05
C GLN A 37 -4.41 -16.71 -5.61
N SER A 38 -3.42 -15.90 -5.22
CA SER A 38 -3.31 -14.50 -5.63
C SER A 38 -1.88 -14.03 -5.78
N CYS A 39 -1.67 -12.98 -6.58
CA CYS A 39 -0.36 -12.34 -6.72
C CYS A 39 -0.10 -11.25 -5.66
N THR A 40 -0.74 -11.34 -4.49
CA THR A 40 -0.50 -10.40 -3.37
C THR A 40 0.72 -10.83 -2.55
N ILE A 41 1.30 -9.89 -1.80
CA ILE A 41 2.37 -10.18 -0.83
C ILE A 41 1.71 -10.43 0.53
N PRO A 42 1.83 -11.65 1.11
CA PRO A 42 1.29 -11.97 2.43
C PRO A 42 1.79 -11.03 3.53
N ALA A 43 0.96 -10.80 4.54
CA ALA A 43 1.33 -9.99 5.71
C ALA A 43 2.34 -10.72 6.61
N ARG A 44 2.36 -12.05 6.59
CA ARG A 44 3.33 -12.88 7.30
C ARG A 44 4.61 -13.03 6.49
N LYS A 45 5.72 -12.50 7.02
CA LYS A 45 7.03 -12.54 6.38
C LYS A 45 7.43 -13.98 6.01
N GLU A 46 7.26 -14.91 6.93
CA GLU A 46 7.59 -16.33 6.74
C GLU A 46 6.80 -16.99 5.60
N VAL A 47 5.61 -16.50 5.27
CA VAL A 47 4.80 -16.99 4.14
C VAL A 47 5.16 -16.23 2.86
N ALA A 48 5.35 -14.91 2.95
CA ALA A 48 5.72 -14.08 1.83
C ALA A 48 7.04 -14.54 1.19
N GLU A 49 8.05 -14.82 1.99
CA GLU A 49 9.39 -15.21 1.55
C GLU A 49 9.51 -16.70 1.19
N ASP A 50 8.52 -17.53 1.53
CA ASP A 50 8.53 -18.98 1.25
C ASP A 50 8.36 -19.27 -0.24
N ARG A 51 9.48 -19.60 -0.90
CA ARG A 51 9.51 -19.92 -2.33
C ARG A 51 8.84 -21.24 -2.69
N THR A 52 8.57 -22.14 -1.73
CA THR A 52 7.87 -23.41 -1.98
C THR A 52 6.38 -23.20 -2.26
N LEU A 53 5.83 -22.05 -1.88
CA LEU A 53 4.46 -21.63 -2.16
C LEU A 53 4.32 -20.94 -3.52
N TRP A 54 5.42 -20.78 -4.26
CA TRP A 54 5.41 -20.18 -5.59
C TRP A 54 4.74 -21.10 -6.61
N ARG A 55 4.06 -20.46 -7.56
CA ARG A 55 3.20 -21.09 -8.55
C ARG A 55 3.28 -20.29 -9.84
N SER A 56 3.82 -20.86 -10.91
CA SER A 56 4.03 -20.17 -12.19
C SER A 56 2.73 -19.70 -12.87
N ASP A 57 1.61 -20.34 -12.53
CA ASP A 57 0.28 -19.99 -13.04
C ASP A 57 -0.34 -18.79 -12.31
N VAL A 58 0.19 -18.42 -11.14
CA VAL A 58 -0.33 -17.32 -10.29
C VAL A 58 0.69 -16.19 -10.14
N HIS A 59 1.98 -16.54 -10.06
CA HIS A 59 3.06 -15.64 -9.72
C HIS A 59 3.97 -15.39 -10.93
N PRO A 60 4.32 -14.12 -11.22
CA PRO A 60 5.28 -13.81 -12.26
C PRO A 60 6.69 -14.28 -11.90
N GLU A 61 7.57 -14.34 -12.90
CA GLU A 61 8.97 -14.78 -12.79
C GLU A 61 9.73 -14.08 -11.65
N HIS A 62 9.53 -12.77 -11.51
CA HIS A 62 10.20 -11.95 -10.50
C HIS A 62 9.32 -11.61 -9.28
N TYR A 63 8.34 -12.48 -8.95
CA TYR A 63 7.44 -12.24 -7.82
C TYR A 63 8.15 -11.88 -6.52
N HIS A 64 9.30 -12.51 -6.21
CA HIS A 64 10.02 -12.29 -4.96
C HIS A 64 10.95 -11.05 -4.95
N VAL A 65 10.94 -10.22 -5.99
CA VAL A 65 11.79 -9.00 -6.04
C VAL A 65 11.52 -8.05 -4.87
N PHE A 66 10.33 -8.12 -4.26
CA PHE A 66 10.01 -7.34 -3.08
C PHE A 66 10.97 -7.61 -1.90
N VAL A 67 11.56 -8.80 -1.79
CA VAL A 67 12.53 -9.13 -0.72
C VAL A 67 13.74 -8.22 -0.79
N ASP A 68 14.18 -7.90 -2.01
CA ASP A 68 15.34 -7.04 -2.26
C ASP A 68 14.98 -5.55 -2.17
N VAL A 69 13.73 -5.18 -2.51
CA VAL A 69 13.26 -3.79 -2.56
C VAL A 69 12.77 -3.28 -1.19
N LEU A 70 12.07 -4.11 -0.41
CA LEU A 70 11.44 -3.69 0.85
C LEU A 70 12.39 -3.07 1.89
N PRO A 71 13.64 -3.53 2.06
CA PRO A 71 14.59 -2.89 2.99
C PRO A 71 14.86 -1.41 2.69
N TYR A 72 14.65 -0.98 1.45
CA TYR A 72 14.85 0.40 0.99
C TYR A 72 13.54 1.18 0.88
N ALA A 73 12.40 0.54 1.12
CA ALA A 73 11.10 1.17 1.04
C ALA A 73 10.83 2.07 2.27
N ARG A 74 10.09 3.16 2.06
CA ARG A 74 9.53 4.03 3.10
C ARG A 74 8.02 4.04 2.96
N SER A 75 7.30 4.10 4.09
CA SER A 75 5.86 4.31 4.04
C SER A 75 5.54 5.76 3.65
N ILE A 76 4.35 6.00 3.09
CA ILE A 76 3.87 7.37 2.81
C ILE A 76 3.87 8.21 4.09
N ARG A 77 3.54 7.58 5.23
CA ARG A 77 3.59 8.21 6.55
C ARG A 77 5.01 8.65 6.92
N ASP A 78 6.03 7.84 6.64
CA ASP A 78 7.44 8.20 6.93
C ASP A 78 7.93 9.38 6.08
N LEU A 79 7.27 9.66 4.96
CA LEU A 79 7.57 10.82 4.12
C LEU A 79 6.93 12.12 4.65
N GLY A 80 6.13 12.05 5.72
CA GLY A 80 5.43 13.20 6.29
C GLY A 80 4.36 13.79 5.37
N VAL A 81 3.87 13.00 4.42
CA VAL A 81 2.85 13.41 3.44
C VAL A 81 1.47 13.08 3.99
N THR A 82 0.58 14.07 4.03
CA THR A 82 -0.82 13.87 4.42
C THR A 82 -1.63 13.22 3.31
N GLU A 83 -2.78 12.62 3.63
CA GLU A 83 -3.68 12.02 2.64
C GLU A 83 -4.15 13.05 1.59
N GLU A 84 -4.40 14.29 2.00
CA GLU A 84 -4.77 15.38 1.08
C GLU A 84 -3.62 15.76 0.15
N GLN A 85 -2.38 15.83 0.65
CA GLN A 85 -1.20 16.07 -0.18
C GLN A 85 -0.96 14.92 -1.17
N PHE A 86 -1.20 13.69 -0.72
CA PHE A 86 -1.09 12.52 -1.59
C PHE A 86 -2.16 12.52 -2.68
N SER A 87 -3.41 12.85 -2.34
CA SER A 87 -4.50 13.03 -3.32
C SER A 87 -4.19 14.12 -4.34
N PHE A 88 -3.60 15.25 -3.90
CA PHE A 88 -3.17 16.32 -4.79
C PHE A 88 -2.05 15.86 -5.72
N LEU A 89 -1.04 15.14 -5.20
CA LEU A 89 0.04 14.55 -5.98
C LEU A 89 -0.53 13.66 -7.10
N GLU A 90 -1.44 12.75 -6.76
CA GLU A 90 -2.05 11.82 -7.72
C GLU A 90 -2.77 12.56 -8.85
N ASN A 91 -3.51 13.63 -8.54
CA ASN A 91 -4.19 14.44 -9.54
C ASN A 91 -3.22 15.12 -10.53
N GLU A 92 -2.15 15.73 -10.03
CA GLU A 92 -1.15 16.36 -10.89
C GLU A 92 -0.41 15.32 -11.76
N LEU A 93 -0.13 14.13 -11.21
CA LEU A 93 0.45 13.03 -11.98
C LEU A 93 -0.51 12.51 -13.07
N HIS A 94 -1.81 12.42 -12.80
CA HIS A 94 -2.80 12.05 -13.81
C HIS A 94 -2.85 13.05 -14.97
N LEU A 95 -2.82 14.35 -14.70
CA LEU A 95 -2.77 15.39 -15.74
C LEU A 95 -1.51 15.27 -16.61
N MET A 96 -0.37 15.03 -15.97
CA MET A 96 0.90 14.81 -16.66
C MET A 96 0.85 13.55 -17.55
N TRP A 97 0.39 12.41 -17.03
CA TRP A 97 0.31 11.16 -17.78
C TRP A 97 -0.69 11.21 -18.94
N ALA A 98 -1.77 11.98 -18.79
CA ALA A 98 -2.73 12.25 -19.87
C ALA A 98 -2.21 13.27 -20.90
N ARG A 99 -0.98 13.79 -20.73
CA ARG A 99 -0.35 14.84 -21.57
C ARG A 99 -1.15 16.15 -21.60
N VAL A 100 -1.97 16.40 -20.59
CA VAL A 100 -2.69 17.67 -20.41
C VAL A 100 -1.75 18.74 -19.85
N GLU A 101 -0.79 18.33 -19.01
CA GLU A 101 0.23 19.19 -18.42
C GLU A 101 1.64 18.64 -18.68
N SER A 102 2.65 19.51 -18.66
CA SER A 102 4.05 19.08 -18.74
C SER A 102 4.59 18.66 -17.37
N PRO A 103 5.63 17.80 -17.32
CA PRO A 103 6.28 17.42 -16.07
C PRO A 103 6.75 18.64 -15.25
N ASP A 104 7.33 19.65 -15.90
CA ASP A 104 7.80 20.87 -15.22
C ASP A 104 6.66 21.65 -14.55
N VAL A 105 5.50 21.73 -15.20
CA VAL A 105 4.32 22.43 -14.65
C VAL A 105 3.77 21.66 -13.45
N ALA A 106 3.60 20.35 -13.56
CA ALA A 106 3.14 19.49 -12.48
C ALA A 106 4.08 19.57 -11.27
N CYS A 107 5.40 19.45 -11.48
CA CYS A 107 6.39 19.56 -10.42
C CYS A 107 6.36 20.92 -9.72
N ARG A 108 6.19 22.02 -10.47
CA ARG A 108 6.07 23.36 -9.89
C ARG A 108 4.83 23.50 -9.01
N ARG A 109 3.66 23.07 -9.48
CA ARG A 109 2.40 23.12 -8.72
C ARG A 109 2.46 22.28 -7.46
N ILE A 110 3.01 21.07 -7.56
CA ILE A 110 3.35 20.22 -6.42
C ILE A 110 4.23 21.00 -5.43
N ALA A 111 5.39 21.50 -5.85
CA ALA A 111 6.28 22.20 -4.93
C ALA A 111 5.65 23.44 -4.25
N GLU A 112 4.76 24.15 -4.95
CA GLU A 112 4.00 25.28 -4.40
C GLU A 112 2.95 24.84 -3.38
N GLU A 113 2.20 23.78 -3.67
CA GLU A 113 1.20 23.20 -2.77
C GLU A 113 1.81 22.75 -1.44
N TRP A 114 2.92 22.00 -1.49
CA TRP A 114 3.59 21.54 -0.28
C TRP A 114 4.12 22.71 0.54
N ARG A 115 4.75 23.71 -0.09
CA ARG A 115 5.23 24.93 0.60
C ARG A 115 4.11 25.66 1.32
N ARG A 116 2.96 25.83 0.65
CA ARG A 116 1.80 26.51 1.24
C ARG A 116 1.29 25.81 2.49
N ARG A 117 1.26 24.48 2.47
CA ARG A 117 0.77 23.66 3.59
C ARG A 117 1.79 23.52 4.72
N SER A 118 3.08 23.44 4.42
CA SER A 118 4.14 23.47 5.44
C SER A 118 4.25 24.82 6.17
N ALA A 119 3.70 25.89 5.58
CA ALA A 119 3.65 27.22 6.19
C ALA A 119 2.40 27.45 7.08
N LEU A 120 1.44 26.52 7.10
CA LEU A 120 0.26 26.59 7.97
C LEU A 120 0.58 25.98 9.34
N PRO A 121 0.24 26.64 10.47
CA PRO A 121 0.44 26.08 11.79
C PRO A 121 -0.41 24.82 11.98
N THR A 122 0.19 23.77 12.53
CA THR A 122 -0.50 22.54 12.90
C THR A 122 -1.49 22.85 14.03
N THR A 123 -2.78 22.95 13.71
CA THR A 123 -3.88 23.02 14.70
C THR A 123 -4.16 21.68 15.33
#